data_AF-A0A317PSS5-F1
#
_entry.id   AF-A0A317PSS5-F1
#
_cell.length_a   1.000
_cell.length_b   1.000
_cell.length_c   1.000
_cell.angle_alpha   90.00
_cell.angle_beta   90.00
_cell.angle_gamma   90.00
#
_symmetry.space_group_name_H-M   'P 1'
#
loop_
_entity.id
_entity.type
_entity.pdbx_description
1 polymer ?
#
loop_
_entity_poly.entity_id
_entity_poly.type
_entity_poly.pdbx_seq_one_letter_code
_entity_poly.pdbx_strand_id
1 'polypeptide(L)'
;MGVGGLLVATATYFCFWPVPAEPVSWVVQPPPGYVGAHAPNSLLSDLRKIDIGAEHGPEHMAIGPDGKLYAAMTSGNLVRMDLDGANQQLFANTRGRVLGFAFDAAGRMIVADAMKGLLAISPDGSVILLTDRLGADDPIAYANSVVTAPDGRIYFTQSSTRFGPADWGGTYEASVLDIMEQSATGRVLAFDPVSRETRIVARGLSFANGIALSADGRSLFVNETGRYRIWKIDSDANAVDVQNGSPKARILLDNLPGYPDNLMRGREGRIWVGLFRPRSPVADGLAGRPFLRKMLLRLPRSVLSTGAPYGHVFAMDEDGTVTRDLQDPEGDYPGTTGATETADRLYIHSLHATAIGWKPL
;
A
#
# COMPACT_ATOMS: atom_id res chain seq x y z
N MET A 1 -27.14 -26.71 29.12
CA MET A 1 -26.46 -25.57 29.78
C MET A 1 -27.51 -24.53 30.14
N GLY A 2 -27.57 -24.07 31.40
CA GLY A 2 -28.42 -22.94 31.76
C GLY A 2 -27.87 -21.62 31.21
N VAL A 3 -28.69 -20.57 31.17
CA VAL A 3 -28.33 -19.24 30.64
C VAL A 3 -27.02 -18.71 31.24
N GLY A 4 -26.80 -18.89 32.54
CA GLY A 4 -25.55 -18.49 33.22
C GLY A 4 -24.30 -19.21 32.71
N GLY A 5 -24.41 -20.49 32.35
CA GLY A 5 -23.30 -21.26 31.79
C GLY A 5 -22.89 -20.78 30.40
N LEU A 6 -23.87 -20.38 29.57
CA LEU A 6 -23.61 -19.81 28.25
C LEU A 6 -22.92 -18.44 28.36
N LEU A 7 -23.37 -17.58 29.27
CA LEU A 7 -22.75 -16.27 29.49
C LEU A 7 -21.30 -16.37 29.95
N VAL A 8 -21.00 -17.30 30.87
CA VAL A 8 -19.62 -17.55 31.31
C VAL A 8 -18.78 -18.07 30.15
N ALA A 9 -19.26 -19.04 29.38
CA ALA A 9 -18.53 -19.57 28.22
C ALA A 9 -18.23 -18.48 27.17
N THR A 10 -19.20 -17.63 26.87
CA THR A 10 -19.02 -16.50 25.94
C THR A 10 -18.01 -15.48 26.48
N ALA A 11 -18.09 -15.11 27.76
CA ALA A 11 -17.12 -14.21 28.38
C ALA A 11 -15.70 -14.80 28.37
N THR A 12 -15.56 -16.09 28.72
CA THR A 12 -14.28 -16.81 28.68
C THR A 12 -13.71 -16.83 27.26
N TYR A 13 -14.53 -17.11 26.25
CA TYR A 13 -14.11 -17.06 24.85
C TYR A 13 -13.55 -15.68 24.48
N PHE A 14 -14.30 -14.60 24.73
CA PHE A 14 -13.87 -13.26 24.36
C PHE A 14 -12.65 -12.76 25.13
N CYS A 15 -12.45 -13.21 26.37
CA CYS A 15 -11.30 -12.80 27.17
C CYS A 15 -10.04 -13.59 26.85
N PHE A 16 -10.14 -14.90 26.57
CA PHE A 16 -9.00 -15.81 26.64
C PHE A 16 -8.74 -16.65 25.38
N TRP A 17 -9.69 -16.75 24.44
CA TRP A 17 -9.43 -17.53 23.22
C TRP A 17 -8.24 -16.93 22.44
N PRO A 18 -7.26 -17.72 21.98
CA PRO A 18 -6.11 -17.18 21.26
C PRO A 18 -6.50 -16.36 20.02
N VAL A 19 -5.73 -15.32 19.73
CA VAL A 19 -5.86 -14.50 18.52
C VAL A 19 -4.49 -14.41 17.84
N PRO A 20 -4.45 -14.18 16.52
CA PRO A 20 -3.20 -14.20 15.76
C PRO A 20 -2.30 -12.98 16.01
N ALA A 21 -2.87 -11.88 16.50
CA ALA A 21 -2.16 -10.63 16.75
C ALA A 21 -2.08 -10.31 18.24
N GLU A 22 -1.02 -9.57 18.59
CA GLU A 22 -0.69 -9.09 19.93
C GLU A 22 -0.69 -7.55 19.92
N PRO A 23 -1.88 -6.90 19.99
CA PRO A 23 -1.99 -5.46 19.81
C PRO A 23 -1.11 -4.66 20.78
N VAL A 24 -0.37 -3.69 20.24
CA VAL A 24 0.48 -2.75 20.97
C VAL A 24 -0.23 -1.41 21.08
N SER A 25 -0.24 -0.83 22.28
CA SER A 25 -0.85 0.48 22.50
C SER A 25 -0.12 1.56 21.70
N TRP A 26 -0.86 2.47 21.08
CA TRP A 26 -0.29 3.62 20.40
C TRP A 26 -1.18 4.85 20.61
N VAL A 27 -0.57 6.02 20.48
CA VAL A 27 -1.27 7.31 20.61
C VAL A 27 -1.70 7.76 19.23
N VAL A 28 -3.00 7.72 19.00
CA VAL A 28 -3.62 8.25 17.80
C VAL A 28 -3.91 9.74 17.98
N GLN A 29 -3.56 10.56 16.98
CA GLN A 29 -3.96 11.97 16.97
C GLN A 29 -5.46 12.07 16.64
N PRO A 30 -6.19 13.07 17.17
CA PRO A 30 -7.56 13.32 16.76
C PRO A 30 -7.66 13.44 15.23
N PRO A 31 -8.63 12.77 14.57
CA PRO A 31 -8.76 12.84 13.12
C PRO A 31 -8.96 14.29 12.70
N PRO A 32 -8.25 14.77 11.66
CA PRO A 32 -8.33 16.16 11.24
C PRO A 32 -9.71 16.51 10.64
N GLY A 33 -10.48 15.49 10.24
CA GLY A 33 -11.63 15.64 9.37
C GLY A 33 -11.22 16.02 7.94
N TYR A 34 -12.22 16.24 7.10
CA TYR A 34 -12.01 16.77 5.75
C TYR A 34 -12.01 18.29 5.81
N VAL A 35 -10.83 18.89 5.91
CA VAL A 35 -10.61 20.34 6.05
C VAL A 35 -9.37 20.79 5.28
N GLY A 36 -9.21 22.10 5.09
CA GLY A 36 -8.03 22.67 4.45
C GLY A 36 -7.82 22.11 3.04
N ALA A 37 -6.64 21.58 2.75
CA ALA A 37 -6.32 20.96 1.46
C ALA A 37 -7.17 19.70 1.16
N HIS A 38 -7.72 19.05 2.18
CA HIS A 38 -8.60 17.89 2.07
C HIS A 38 -10.08 18.27 2.28
N ALA A 39 -10.47 19.53 2.09
CA ALA A 39 -11.87 19.93 2.20
C ALA A 39 -12.76 19.08 1.26
N PRO A 40 -14.00 18.71 1.68
CA PRO A 40 -14.85 17.82 0.90
C PRO A 40 -15.09 18.35 -0.51
N ASN A 41 -14.99 17.46 -1.48
CA ASN A 41 -15.28 17.73 -2.89
C ASN A 41 -15.75 16.45 -3.59
N SER A 42 -16.16 16.56 -4.84
CA SER A 42 -16.58 15.43 -5.70
C SER A 42 -15.74 15.36 -6.98
N LEU A 43 -14.50 15.88 -6.94
CA LEU A 43 -13.67 15.99 -8.14
C LEU A 43 -13.23 14.63 -8.70
N LEU A 44 -13.29 13.55 -7.91
CA LEU A 44 -13.01 12.19 -8.36
C LEU A 44 -14.24 11.46 -8.92
N SER A 45 -15.45 11.92 -8.62
CA SER A 45 -16.70 11.29 -9.10
C SER A 45 -16.82 11.34 -10.63
N ASP A 46 -17.74 10.56 -11.21
CA ASP A 46 -17.95 10.45 -12.67
C ASP A 46 -16.72 9.96 -13.46
N LEU A 47 -16.00 8.97 -12.92
CA LEU A 47 -14.89 8.34 -13.63
C LEU A 47 -15.38 7.66 -14.92
N ARG A 48 -14.64 7.91 -16.00
CA ARG A 48 -14.74 7.08 -17.20
C ARG A 48 -14.16 5.71 -16.88
N LYS A 49 -14.72 4.66 -17.48
CA LYS A 49 -14.35 3.27 -17.18
C LYS A 49 -13.75 2.61 -18.41
N ILE A 50 -12.62 1.95 -18.21
CA ILE A 50 -12.06 0.96 -19.13
C ILE A 50 -12.46 -0.41 -18.59
N ASP A 51 -13.18 -1.18 -19.41
CA ASP A 51 -13.53 -2.57 -19.11
C ASP A 51 -12.27 -3.43 -19.06
N ILE A 52 -12.17 -4.30 -18.05
CA ILE A 52 -11.05 -5.22 -17.84
C ILE A 52 -11.53 -6.68 -17.82
N GLY A 53 -12.76 -6.93 -18.30
CA GLY A 53 -13.35 -8.26 -18.40
C GLY A 53 -13.56 -8.90 -17.03
N ALA A 54 -12.96 -10.08 -16.83
CA ALA A 54 -13.07 -10.83 -15.57
C ALA A 54 -12.02 -10.41 -14.51
N GLU A 55 -11.12 -9.49 -14.85
CA GLU A 55 -10.12 -8.98 -13.90
C GLU A 55 -10.74 -8.02 -12.89
N HIS A 56 -10.06 -7.88 -11.75
CA HIS A 56 -10.49 -7.03 -10.65
C HIS A 56 -9.29 -6.44 -9.93
N GLY A 57 -9.49 -5.29 -9.31
CA GLY A 57 -8.50 -4.61 -8.48
C GLY A 57 -7.23 -4.27 -9.27
N PRO A 58 -7.30 -3.33 -10.25
CA PRO A 58 -6.12 -2.75 -10.89
C PRO A 58 -5.34 -1.94 -9.84
N GLU A 59 -4.59 -2.66 -9.01
CA GLU A 59 -4.06 -2.18 -7.73
C GLU A 59 -2.90 -1.21 -7.94
N HIS A 60 -2.10 -1.45 -8.99
CA HIS A 60 -1.03 -0.58 -9.42
C HIS A 60 -1.04 -0.49 -10.95
N MET A 61 -0.83 0.72 -11.47
CA MET A 61 -0.70 0.96 -12.90
C MET A 61 0.50 1.83 -13.20
N ALA A 62 1.16 1.60 -14.33
CA ALA A 62 2.22 2.49 -14.81
C ALA A 62 2.31 2.44 -16.34
N ILE A 63 2.88 3.49 -16.93
CA ILE A 63 3.20 3.53 -18.35
C ILE A 63 4.55 2.86 -18.56
N GLY A 64 4.59 1.84 -19.41
CA GLY A 64 5.81 1.14 -19.77
C GLY A 64 6.70 1.92 -20.73
N PRO A 65 7.95 1.47 -20.94
CA PRO A 65 8.89 2.10 -21.86
C PRO A 65 8.43 2.08 -23.32
N ASP A 66 7.47 1.24 -23.66
CA ASP A 66 6.82 1.14 -24.97
C ASP A 66 5.58 2.04 -25.11
N GLY A 67 5.30 2.88 -24.11
CA GLY A 67 4.16 3.79 -24.09
C GLY A 67 2.80 3.13 -23.80
N LYS A 68 2.78 1.86 -23.40
CA LYS A 68 1.55 1.14 -23.05
C LYS A 68 1.22 1.26 -21.57
N LEU A 69 -0.05 1.13 -21.22
CA LEU A 69 -0.51 1.03 -19.85
C LEU A 69 -0.33 -0.42 -19.37
N TYR A 70 0.30 -0.59 -18.21
CA TYR A 70 0.39 -1.86 -17.51
C TYR A 70 -0.43 -1.77 -16.22
N ALA A 71 -1.14 -2.84 -15.89
CA ALA A 71 -1.97 -2.94 -14.69
C ALA A 71 -1.74 -4.26 -13.96
N ALA A 72 -1.53 -4.20 -12.65
CA ALA A 72 -1.45 -5.36 -11.77
C ALA A 72 -2.84 -5.72 -11.23
N MET A 73 -3.29 -6.93 -11.56
CA MET A 73 -4.63 -7.40 -11.23
C MET A 73 -4.64 -8.37 -10.05
N THR A 74 -5.82 -8.56 -9.47
CA THR A 74 -6.02 -9.45 -8.33
C THR A 74 -5.69 -10.91 -8.60
N SER A 75 -5.87 -11.36 -9.83
CA SER A 75 -5.54 -12.71 -10.30
C SER A 75 -4.04 -13.01 -10.35
N GLY A 76 -3.18 -12.01 -10.12
CA GLY A 76 -1.73 -12.09 -10.36
C GLY A 76 -1.35 -11.86 -11.81
N ASN A 77 -2.31 -11.59 -12.70
CA ASN A 77 -2.04 -11.15 -14.06
C ASN A 77 -1.50 -9.72 -14.08
N LEU A 78 -0.48 -9.50 -14.90
CA LEU A 78 -0.06 -8.20 -15.37
C LEU A 78 -0.63 -8.02 -16.76
N VAL A 79 -1.55 -7.07 -16.92
CA VAL A 79 -2.22 -6.79 -18.19
C VAL A 79 -1.58 -5.57 -18.83
N ARG A 80 -1.22 -5.68 -20.10
CA ARG A 80 -0.67 -4.60 -20.93
C ARG A 80 -1.72 -4.19 -21.96
N MET A 81 -1.91 -2.88 -22.16
CA MET A 81 -2.94 -2.35 -23.04
C MET A 81 -2.57 -0.98 -23.61
N ASP A 82 -3.31 -0.53 -24.63
CA ASP A 82 -3.26 0.85 -25.08
C ASP A 82 -3.80 1.79 -24.00
N LEU A 83 -3.47 3.08 -24.08
CA LEU A 83 -3.90 4.06 -23.07
C LEU A 83 -5.43 4.18 -22.96
N ASP A 84 -6.17 3.86 -24.02
CA ASP A 84 -7.63 3.81 -24.01
C ASP A 84 -8.22 2.46 -23.57
N GLY A 85 -7.36 1.50 -23.20
CA GLY A 85 -7.77 0.17 -22.80
C GLY A 85 -8.00 -0.79 -23.96
N ALA A 86 -7.75 -0.37 -25.21
CA ALA A 86 -7.76 -1.27 -26.35
C ALA A 86 -6.57 -2.25 -26.31
N ASN A 87 -6.65 -3.31 -27.11
CA ASN A 87 -5.56 -4.27 -27.33
C ASN A 87 -4.99 -4.88 -26.03
N GLN A 88 -5.87 -5.24 -25.09
CA GLN A 88 -5.48 -5.86 -23.83
C GLN A 88 -4.81 -7.21 -24.06
N GLN A 89 -3.67 -7.41 -23.41
CA GLN A 89 -2.84 -8.61 -23.51
C GLN A 89 -2.34 -9.00 -22.13
N LEU A 90 -2.33 -10.30 -21.86
CA LEU A 90 -1.59 -10.83 -20.72
C LEU A 90 -0.10 -10.64 -21.00
N PHE A 91 0.57 -9.82 -20.20
CA PHE A 91 2.01 -9.61 -20.30
C PHE A 91 2.77 -10.69 -19.53
N ALA A 92 2.39 -10.93 -18.27
CA ALA A 92 2.97 -11.97 -17.43
C ALA A 92 2.01 -12.35 -16.30
N ASN A 93 2.24 -13.49 -15.66
CA ASN A 93 1.58 -13.86 -14.41
C ASN A 93 2.64 -14.40 -13.45
N THR A 94 2.80 -13.75 -12.30
CA THR A 94 3.83 -14.13 -11.32
C THR A 94 3.45 -15.37 -10.53
N ARG A 95 2.19 -15.84 -10.61
CA ARG A 95 1.56 -16.85 -9.74
C ARG A 95 1.60 -16.44 -8.26
N GLY A 96 1.64 -15.14 -8.01
CA GLY A 96 1.58 -14.51 -6.69
C GLY A 96 0.58 -13.36 -6.72
N ARG A 97 0.88 -12.27 -6.00
CA ARG A 97 0.06 -11.06 -6.01
C ARG A 97 0.96 -9.83 -6.09
N VAL A 98 1.01 -9.22 -7.27
CA VAL A 98 1.72 -7.96 -7.48
C VAL A 98 0.96 -6.82 -6.82
N LEU A 99 1.65 -6.03 -6.00
CA LEU A 99 1.13 -4.81 -5.36
C LEU A 99 1.86 -3.53 -5.79
N GLY A 100 2.96 -3.67 -6.51
CA GLY A 100 3.70 -2.51 -7.00
C GLY A 100 4.75 -2.93 -7.99
N PHE A 101 4.96 -2.11 -9.01
CA PHE A 101 6.01 -2.34 -9.98
C PHE A 101 6.59 -1.04 -10.53
N ALA A 102 7.81 -1.12 -11.02
CA ALA A 102 8.50 -0.04 -11.71
C ALA A 102 9.31 -0.62 -12.86
N PHE A 103 9.61 0.18 -13.89
CA PHE A 103 10.50 -0.24 -14.97
C PHE A 103 11.93 0.22 -14.70
N ASP A 104 12.89 -0.69 -14.81
CA ASP A 104 14.30 -0.33 -14.74
C ASP A 104 14.81 0.27 -16.06
N ALA A 105 16.05 0.78 -16.06
CA ALA A 105 16.66 1.38 -17.24
C ALA A 105 16.86 0.40 -18.41
N ALA A 106 16.80 -0.90 -18.17
CA ALA A 106 16.86 -1.94 -19.20
C ALA A 106 15.47 -2.33 -19.73
N GLY A 107 14.40 -1.69 -19.23
CA GLY A 107 13.02 -1.96 -19.61
C GLY A 107 12.43 -3.23 -18.97
N ARG A 108 13.09 -3.81 -17.96
CA ARG A 108 12.50 -4.90 -17.17
C ARG A 108 11.52 -4.31 -16.18
N MET A 109 10.41 -5.01 -15.95
CA MET A 109 9.48 -4.67 -14.89
C MET A 109 9.97 -5.28 -13.58
N ILE A 110 10.37 -4.44 -12.63
CA ILE A 110 10.72 -4.83 -11.28
C ILE A 110 9.44 -4.82 -10.44
N VAL A 111 9.19 -5.91 -9.75
CA VAL A 111 7.88 -6.22 -9.14
C VAL A 111 8.05 -6.53 -7.67
N ALA A 112 7.28 -5.86 -6.83
CA ALA A 112 7.01 -6.28 -5.47
C ALA A 112 5.80 -7.24 -5.47
N ASP A 113 6.09 -8.53 -5.22
CA ASP A 113 5.07 -9.57 -5.14
C ASP A 113 4.85 -9.96 -3.67
N ALA A 114 3.63 -9.78 -3.20
CA ALA A 114 3.23 -9.99 -1.82
C ALA A 114 3.32 -11.45 -1.35
N MET A 115 3.55 -12.39 -2.27
CA MET A 115 3.72 -13.82 -1.98
C MET A 115 5.15 -14.31 -2.21
N LYS A 116 5.94 -13.59 -3.01
CA LYS A 116 7.22 -14.10 -3.56
C LYS A 116 8.44 -13.23 -3.29
N GLY A 117 8.25 -12.02 -2.77
CA GLY A 117 9.32 -11.06 -2.56
C GLY A 117 9.54 -10.18 -3.80
N LEU A 118 10.80 -9.84 -4.08
CA LEU A 118 11.17 -8.96 -5.19
C LEU A 118 11.50 -9.77 -6.45
N LEU A 119 10.79 -9.48 -7.54
CA LEU A 119 10.94 -10.16 -8.83
C LEU A 119 11.38 -9.16 -9.91
N ALA A 120 11.94 -9.68 -11.00
CA ALA A 120 12.12 -8.97 -12.26
C ALA A 120 11.40 -9.74 -13.37
N ILE A 121 10.75 -9.01 -14.27
CA ILE A 121 10.08 -9.56 -15.44
C ILE A 121 10.70 -8.93 -16.68
N SER A 122 11.29 -9.75 -17.54
CA SER A 122 11.91 -9.29 -18.78
C SER A 122 10.82 -8.86 -19.80
N PRO A 123 11.18 -8.11 -20.86
CA PRO A 123 10.22 -7.70 -21.90
C PRO A 123 9.49 -8.85 -22.61
N ASP A 124 10.04 -10.07 -22.57
CA ASP A 124 9.41 -11.29 -23.10
C ASP A 124 8.44 -11.97 -22.12
N GLY A 125 8.25 -11.41 -20.93
CA GLY A 125 7.39 -11.95 -19.87
C GLY A 125 8.06 -12.97 -18.95
N SER A 126 9.35 -13.26 -19.12
CA SER A 126 10.08 -14.19 -18.24
C SER A 126 10.27 -13.61 -16.83
N VAL A 127 9.91 -14.40 -15.81
CA VAL A 127 9.95 -13.98 -14.40
C VAL A 127 11.17 -14.56 -13.68
N ILE A 128 11.93 -13.70 -13.00
CA ILE A 128 13.15 -14.04 -12.27
C ILE A 128 13.03 -13.53 -10.82
N LEU A 129 13.37 -14.38 -9.84
CA LEU A 129 13.50 -13.96 -8.45
C LEU A 129 14.78 -13.13 -8.24
N LEU A 130 14.64 -11.93 -7.69
CA LEU A 130 15.77 -11.09 -7.27
C LEU A 130 16.16 -11.41 -5.83
N THR A 131 15.20 -11.33 -4.91
CA THR A 131 15.38 -11.63 -3.48
C THR A 131 14.04 -11.97 -2.80
N ASP A 132 14.05 -12.94 -1.90
CA ASP A 132 12.91 -13.32 -1.04
C ASP A 132 13.25 -13.31 0.46
N ARG A 133 14.48 -12.94 0.84
CA ARG A 133 14.97 -12.97 2.22
C ARG A 133 16.20 -12.10 2.42
N LEU A 134 16.41 -11.61 3.65
CA LEU A 134 17.66 -10.93 4.04
C LEU A 134 18.68 -11.90 4.66
N GLY A 135 18.19 -13.00 5.22
CA GLY A 135 19.00 -14.05 5.85
C GLY A 135 18.22 -15.37 5.89
N ALA A 136 18.79 -16.41 6.50
CA ALA A 136 18.17 -17.73 6.54
C ALA A 136 16.76 -17.70 7.18
N ASP A 137 16.61 -16.95 8.28
CA ASP A 137 15.40 -16.88 9.10
C ASP A 137 14.66 -15.52 8.99
N ASP A 138 14.92 -14.75 7.94
CA ASP A 138 14.32 -13.41 7.75
C ASP A 138 13.70 -13.28 6.34
N PRO A 139 12.55 -13.92 6.09
CA PRO A 139 11.87 -13.90 4.80
C PRO A 139 11.18 -12.56 4.53
N ILE A 140 11.13 -12.20 3.25
CA ILE A 140 10.37 -11.06 2.71
C ILE A 140 8.98 -11.58 2.31
N ALA A 141 8.15 -11.86 3.32
CA ALA A 141 6.85 -12.50 3.13
C ALA A 141 5.73 -11.54 2.67
N TYR A 142 5.99 -10.23 2.57
CA TYR A 142 4.99 -9.23 2.19
C TYR A 142 5.63 -8.01 1.48
N ALA A 143 6.30 -8.24 0.36
CA ALA A 143 6.77 -7.14 -0.49
C ALA A 143 5.56 -6.39 -1.07
N ASN A 144 5.57 -5.05 -1.00
CA ASN A 144 4.39 -4.25 -1.32
C ASN A 144 4.63 -3.29 -2.49
N SER A 145 5.46 -2.25 -2.32
CA SER A 145 5.73 -1.26 -3.36
C SER A 145 7.21 -1.21 -3.69
N VAL A 146 7.56 -0.78 -4.90
CA VAL A 146 8.94 -0.72 -5.39
C VAL A 146 9.19 0.54 -6.24
N VAL A 147 10.41 1.06 -6.17
CA VAL A 147 10.94 2.11 -7.04
C VAL A 147 12.37 1.79 -7.44
N THR A 148 12.72 2.09 -8.69
CA THR A 148 14.09 1.95 -9.21
C THR A 148 14.82 3.29 -9.17
N ALA A 149 16.05 3.31 -8.68
CA ALA A 149 16.89 4.49 -8.66
C ALA A 149 17.72 4.63 -9.95
N PRO A 150 18.15 5.87 -10.31
CA PRO A 150 18.99 6.09 -11.49
C PRO A 150 20.33 5.34 -11.47
N ASP A 151 20.86 5.02 -10.29
CA ASP A 151 22.09 4.24 -10.12
C ASP A 151 21.86 2.71 -10.19
N GLY A 152 20.63 2.28 -10.50
CA GLY A 152 20.24 0.88 -10.63
C GLY A 152 19.83 0.21 -9.32
N ARG A 153 19.99 0.86 -8.16
CA ARG A 153 19.47 0.30 -6.90
C ARG A 153 17.95 0.22 -6.94
N ILE A 154 17.42 -0.81 -6.29
CA ILE A 154 15.98 -1.03 -6.19
C ILE A 154 15.58 -0.83 -4.73
N TYR A 155 14.66 0.08 -4.47
CA TYR A 155 14.11 0.31 -3.14
C TYR A 155 12.68 -0.22 -3.09
N PHE A 156 12.34 -0.95 -2.04
CA PHE A 156 11.01 -1.53 -1.91
C PHE A 156 10.59 -1.66 -0.45
N THR A 157 9.29 -1.77 -0.22
CA THR A 157 8.73 -1.93 1.12
C THR A 157 8.37 -3.38 1.39
N GLN A 158 8.58 -3.78 2.64
CA GLN A 158 7.99 -4.98 3.23
C GLN A 158 6.96 -4.52 4.26
N SER A 159 5.67 -4.77 4.02
CA SER A 159 4.61 -4.22 4.87
C SER A 159 4.64 -4.77 6.29
N SER A 160 4.88 -6.07 6.44
CA SER A 160 4.94 -6.76 7.72
C SER A 160 5.99 -7.86 7.68
N THR A 161 6.60 -8.12 8.84
CA THR A 161 7.45 -9.30 9.05
C THR A 161 6.75 -10.37 9.87
N ARG A 162 5.48 -10.12 10.22
CA ARG A 162 4.66 -11.02 11.05
C ARG A 162 3.51 -11.62 10.28
N PHE A 163 2.88 -10.82 9.41
CA PHE A 163 1.68 -11.22 8.69
C PHE A 163 1.95 -11.28 7.19
N GLY A 164 2.41 -12.44 6.70
CA GLY A 164 2.54 -12.72 5.27
C GLY A 164 1.19 -13.09 4.63
N PRO A 165 0.78 -12.52 3.49
CA PRO A 165 -0.50 -12.81 2.84
C PRO A 165 -0.74 -14.29 2.53
N ALA A 166 0.33 -15.05 2.25
CA ALA A 166 0.27 -16.48 1.99
C ALA A 166 -0.27 -17.29 3.18
N ASP A 167 0.00 -16.83 4.41
CA ASP A 167 -0.37 -17.51 5.65
C ASP A 167 -1.68 -16.98 6.25
N TRP A 168 -2.09 -15.77 5.87
CA TRP A 168 -3.17 -15.02 6.54
C TRP A 168 -4.41 -14.79 5.66
N GLY A 169 -4.52 -15.49 4.54
CA GLY A 169 -5.73 -15.57 3.73
C GLY A 169 -5.86 -14.50 2.64
N GLY A 170 -4.83 -13.68 2.44
CA GLY A 170 -4.82 -12.62 1.44
C GLY A 170 -4.12 -11.36 1.91
N THR A 171 -3.90 -10.43 0.98
CA THR A 171 -3.25 -9.15 1.25
C THR A 171 -4.10 -8.28 2.19
N TYR A 172 -5.39 -8.16 1.91
CA TYR A 172 -6.30 -7.38 2.74
C TYR A 172 -6.34 -7.91 4.19
N GLU A 173 -6.48 -9.22 4.38
CA GLU A 173 -6.53 -9.86 5.68
C GLU A 173 -5.25 -9.67 6.49
N ALA A 174 -4.10 -9.89 5.86
CA ALA A 174 -2.81 -9.67 6.48
C ALA A 174 -2.61 -8.20 6.87
N SER A 175 -3.06 -7.26 6.02
CA SER A 175 -2.98 -5.82 6.35
C SER A 175 -3.84 -5.44 7.55
N VAL A 176 -5.04 -6.01 7.68
CA VAL A 176 -5.93 -5.76 8.82
C VAL A 176 -5.26 -6.24 10.10
N LEU A 177 -4.61 -7.40 10.09
CA LEU A 177 -3.89 -7.91 11.25
C LEU A 177 -2.72 -7.01 11.66
N ASP A 178 -1.86 -6.59 10.72
CA ASP A 178 -0.71 -5.73 11.03
C ASP A 178 -1.15 -4.34 11.55
N ILE A 179 -2.14 -3.73 10.89
CA ILE A 179 -2.70 -2.43 11.27
C ILE A 179 -3.44 -2.51 12.61
N MET A 180 -4.14 -3.61 12.92
CA MET A 180 -4.75 -3.81 14.23
C MET A 180 -3.70 -4.07 15.31
N GLU A 181 -2.57 -4.70 14.95
CA GLU A 181 -1.53 -5.05 15.89
C GLU A 181 -0.69 -3.84 16.30
N GLN A 182 -0.27 -2.99 15.36
CA GLN A 182 0.55 -1.81 15.63
C GLN A 182 1.95 -2.10 16.20
N SER A 183 2.46 -3.32 16.03
CA SER A 183 3.85 -3.68 16.39
C SER A 183 4.91 -3.00 15.50
N ALA A 184 4.49 -2.31 14.43
CA ALA A 184 5.35 -1.52 13.55
C ALA A 184 6.53 -2.31 12.95
N THR A 185 6.24 -3.50 12.40
CA THR A 185 7.29 -4.42 11.90
C THR A 185 7.71 -4.18 10.45
N GLY A 186 7.03 -3.27 9.75
CA GLY A 186 7.30 -2.92 8.35
C GLY A 186 8.68 -2.30 8.15
N ARG A 187 9.23 -2.49 6.95
CA ARG A 187 10.60 -2.12 6.57
C ARG A 187 10.65 -1.49 5.19
N VAL A 188 11.66 -0.65 4.99
CA VAL A 188 12.16 -0.21 3.68
C VAL A 188 13.46 -0.95 3.42
N LEU A 189 13.54 -1.61 2.28
CA LEU A 189 14.65 -2.44 1.86
C LEU A 189 15.29 -1.84 0.59
N ALA A 190 16.59 -2.10 0.43
CA ALA A 190 17.33 -1.78 -0.79
C ALA A 190 17.99 -3.06 -1.31
N PHE A 191 17.79 -3.35 -2.59
CA PHE A 191 18.44 -4.42 -3.33
C PHE A 191 19.45 -3.83 -4.31
N ASP A 192 20.68 -4.33 -4.27
CA ASP A 192 21.73 -4.00 -5.22
C ASP A 192 21.79 -5.10 -6.31
N PRO A 193 21.51 -4.79 -7.58
CA PRO A 193 21.54 -5.79 -8.65
C PRO A 193 22.94 -6.32 -8.99
N VAL A 194 24.01 -5.62 -8.59
CA VAL A 194 25.41 -6.01 -8.84
C VAL A 194 25.86 -7.04 -7.81
N SER A 195 25.75 -6.72 -6.52
CA SER A 195 26.13 -7.66 -5.44
C SER A 195 25.06 -8.72 -5.15
N ARG A 196 23.82 -8.47 -5.58
CA ARG A 196 22.61 -9.24 -5.24
C ARG A 196 22.29 -9.23 -3.74
N GLU A 197 22.81 -8.26 -2.99
CA GLU A 197 22.53 -8.12 -1.57
C GLU A 197 21.27 -7.28 -1.33
N THR A 198 20.52 -7.66 -0.29
CA THR A 198 19.39 -6.90 0.23
C THR A 198 19.74 -6.37 1.61
N ARG A 199 19.57 -5.06 1.83
CA ARG A 199 19.80 -4.43 3.13
C ARG A 199 18.57 -3.66 3.61
N ILE A 200 18.51 -3.44 4.93
CA ILE A 200 17.50 -2.57 5.54
C ILE A 200 17.93 -1.11 5.39
N VAL A 201 17.07 -0.27 4.83
CA VAL A 201 17.23 1.19 4.82
C VAL A 201 16.61 1.76 6.10
N ALA A 202 15.36 1.39 6.36
CA ALA A 202 14.61 1.78 7.55
C ALA A 202 13.68 0.66 8.01
N ARG A 203 13.32 0.67 9.30
CA ARG A 203 12.38 -0.24 9.94
C ARG A 203 11.54 0.51 10.96
N GLY A 204 10.54 -0.16 11.53
CA GLY A 204 9.69 0.44 12.56
C GLY A 204 8.45 1.10 11.97
N LEU A 205 7.96 0.65 10.81
CA LEU A 205 6.78 1.23 10.16
C LEU A 205 5.55 0.34 10.46
N SER A 206 4.45 0.92 10.93
CA SER A 206 3.16 0.22 11.02
C SER A 206 2.54 0.12 9.64
N PHE A 207 2.72 -1.06 9.01
CA PHE A 207 2.37 -1.32 7.62
C PHE A 207 3.06 -0.37 6.63
N ALA A 208 4.31 -0.69 6.26
CA ALA A 208 5.03 0.04 5.20
C ALA A 208 4.38 -0.25 3.84
N ASN A 209 3.99 0.78 3.10
CA ASN A 209 3.18 0.62 1.89
C ASN A 209 3.85 1.28 0.67
N GLY A 210 3.22 2.25 0.01
CA GLY A 210 3.76 2.96 -1.14
C GLY A 210 5.13 3.57 -0.89
N ILE A 211 5.99 3.51 -1.90
CA ILE A 211 7.31 4.13 -1.91
C ILE A 211 7.55 4.92 -3.19
N ALA A 212 8.11 6.12 -3.08
CA ALA A 212 8.58 6.92 -4.20
C ALA A 212 9.96 7.51 -3.91
N LEU A 213 10.78 7.71 -4.95
CA LEU A 213 12.11 8.30 -4.85
C LEU A 213 12.08 9.78 -5.22
N SER A 214 12.80 10.65 -4.50
CA SER A 214 13.03 12.07 -4.81
C SER A 214 13.60 12.27 -6.21
N ALA A 215 13.32 13.41 -6.84
CA ALA A 215 13.82 13.70 -8.19
C ALA A 215 15.36 13.70 -8.25
N ASP A 216 16.01 14.06 -7.14
CA ASP A 216 17.47 14.04 -6.99
C ASP A 216 18.03 12.68 -6.51
N GLY A 217 17.17 11.68 -6.26
CA GLY A 217 17.56 10.34 -5.82
C GLY A 217 18.01 10.21 -4.35
N ARG A 218 17.97 11.29 -3.56
CA ARG A 218 18.51 11.33 -2.19
C ARG A 218 17.52 11.00 -1.08
N SER A 219 16.22 11.02 -1.34
CA SER A 219 15.18 10.75 -0.35
C SER A 219 14.14 9.78 -0.89
N LEU A 220 13.63 8.94 -0.01
CA LEU A 220 12.50 8.05 -0.21
C LEU A 220 11.30 8.63 0.53
N PHE A 221 10.17 8.71 -0.16
CA PHE A 221 8.86 8.95 0.44
C PHE A 221 8.21 7.60 0.71
N VAL A 222 7.71 7.37 1.92
CA VAL A 222 7.16 6.07 2.32
C VAL A 222 5.88 6.24 3.12
N ASN A 223 4.81 5.59 2.67
CA ASN A 223 3.54 5.56 3.39
C ASN A 223 3.62 4.59 4.58
N GLU A 224 3.19 5.06 5.74
CA GLU A 224 2.90 4.23 6.92
C GLU A 224 1.38 4.18 7.10
N THR A 225 0.76 3.20 6.45
CA THR A 225 -0.71 3.08 6.37
C THR A 225 -1.33 2.99 7.75
N GLY A 226 -0.73 2.21 8.66
CA GLY A 226 -1.25 1.96 9.99
C GLY A 226 -1.24 3.18 10.91
N ARG A 227 -0.56 4.27 10.55
CA ARG A 227 -0.48 5.51 11.35
C ARG A 227 -0.77 6.77 10.54
N TYR A 228 -1.43 6.64 9.39
CA TYR A 228 -1.98 7.77 8.63
C TYR A 228 -0.93 8.84 8.27
N ARG A 229 0.28 8.43 7.88
CA ARG A 229 1.38 9.38 7.67
C ARG A 229 2.33 8.95 6.55
N ILE A 230 3.10 9.92 6.09
CA ILE A 230 4.12 9.76 5.05
C ILE A 230 5.46 10.20 5.62
N TRP A 231 6.48 9.36 5.43
CA TRP A 231 7.85 9.62 5.83
C TRP A 231 8.67 10.17 4.67
N LYS A 232 9.67 11.00 4.98
CA LYS A 232 10.82 11.33 4.12
C LYS A 232 12.07 10.75 4.78
N ILE A 233 12.69 9.78 4.11
CA ILE A 233 13.82 8.98 4.61
C ILE A 233 14.99 9.14 3.65
N ASP A 234 16.20 9.36 4.13
CA ASP A 234 17.37 9.43 3.24
C ASP A 234 17.60 8.07 2.55
N SER A 235 17.85 8.07 1.24
CA SER A 235 18.01 6.83 0.45
C SER A 235 19.29 6.06 0.79
N ASP A 236 20.26 6.73 1.41
CA ASP A 236 21.50 6.16 1.94
C ASP A 236 21.39 5.75 3.43
N ALA A 237 20.21 5.90 4.04
CA ALA A 237 19.99 5.45 5.42
C ALA A 237 20.29 3.96 5.55
N ASN A 238 20.82 3.56 6.70
CA ASN A 238 21.23 2.19 6.97
C ASN A 238 20.61 1.71 8.28
N ALA A 239 19.63 0.81 8.18
CA ALA A 239 18.91 0.21 9.30
C ALA A 239 18.36 1.22 10.34
N VAL A 240 17.88 2.38 9.89
CA VAL A 240 17.27 3.38 10.78
C VAL A 240 15.97 2.83 11.37
N ASP A 241 15.82 2.92 12.69
CA ASP A 241 14.55 2.64 13.36
C ASP A 241 13.77 3.96 13.51
N VAL A 242 12.70 4.12 12.72
CA VAL A 242 11.95 5.38 12.68
C VAL A 242 11.17 5.63 13.97
N GLN A 243 10.98 4.62 14.82
CA GLN A 243 10.31 4.78 16.12
C GLN A 243 11.22 5.42 17.18
N ASN A 244 12.54 5.30 17.03
CA ASN A 244 13.51 5.86 17.97
C ASN A 244 13.99 7.28 17.58
N GLY A 245 13.47 7.82 16.47
CA GLY A 245 13.91 9.08 15.89
C GLY A 245 15.27 8.97 15.17
N SER A 246 15.45 9.76 14.11
CA SER A 246 16.71 9.81 13.36
C SER A 246 16.80 11.11 12.56
N PRO A 247 17.99 11.72 12.39
CA PRO A 247 18.14 12.84 11.46
C PRO A 247 17.90 12.44 9.99
N LYS A 248 18.02 11.14 9.68
CA LYS A 248 17.82 10.58 8.33
C LYS A 248 16.38 10.17 8.03
N ALA A 249 15.45 10.37 8.96
CA ALA A 249 14.05 10.01 8.76
C ALA A 249 13.15 10.99 9.52
N ARG A 250 12.24 11.66 8.80
CA ARG A 250 11.26 12.57 9.39
C ARG A 250 9.88 12.34 8.80
N ILE A 251 8.84 12.64 9.58
CA ILE A 251 7.47 12.68 9.07
C ILE A 251 7.35 13.90 8.16
N LEU A 252 6.86 13.68 6.94
CA LEU A 252 6.61 14.73 5.94
C LEU A 252 5.17 15.21 6.02
N LEU A 253 4.23 14.27 6.03
CA LEU A 253 2.82 14.51 6.25
C LEU A 253 2.34 13.60 7.37
N ASP A 254 1.61 14.16 8.33
CA ASP A 254 1.10 13.45 9.49
C ASP A 254 -0.42 13.58 9.57
N ASN A 255 -1.04 12.70 10.36
CA ASN A 255 -2.45 12.77 10.71
C ASN A 255 -3.39 12.87 9.50
N LEU A 256 -3.12 12.14 8.41
CA LEU A 256 -3.93 12.13 7.18
C LEU A 256 -5.40 11.71 7.48
N PRO A 257 -6.38 12.13 6.65
CA PRO A 257 -7.80 11.83 6.88
C PRO A 257 -8.16 10.35 6.57
N GLY A 258 -7.24 9.57 6.01
CA GLY A 258 -7.45 8.19 5.61
C GLY A 258 -6.17 7.35 5.65
N TYR A 259 -6.29 6.09 5.23
CA TYR A 259 -5.20 5.11 5.17
C TYR A 259 -4.36 5.32 3.89
N PRO A 260 -3.14 5.89 3.95
CA PRO A 260 -2.33 6.11 2.76
C PRO A 260 -1.80 4.80 2.18
N ASP A 261 -1.79 4.69 0.85
CA ASP A 261 -1.55 3.43 0.14
C ASP A 261 -0.35 3.54 -0.83
N ASN A 262 -0.54 3.58 -2.16
CA ASN A 262 0.55 3.76 -3.13
C ASN A 262 1.05 5.21 -3.23
N LEU A 263 2.31 5.36 -3.66
CA LEU A 263 2.95 6.63 -3.99
C LEU A 263 3.42 6.60 -5.44
N MET A 264 2.84 7.46 -6.29
CA MET A 264 3.12 7.46 -7.72
C MET A 264 3.69 8.79 -8.17
N ARG A 265 4.84 8.75 -8.84
CA ARG A 265 5.41 9.94 -9.47
C ARG A 265 4.49 10.42 -10.60
N GLY A 266 4.10 11.68 -10.50
CA GLY A 266 3.32 12.39 -11.50
C GLY A 266 4.17 13.36 -12.31
N ARG A 267 3.49 14.21 -13.07
CA ARG A 267 4.09 15.29 -13.84
C ARG A 267 4.40 16.48 -12.94
N GLU A 268 5.30 17.37 -13.37
CA GLU A 268 5.59 18.64 -12.66
C GLU A 268 6.05 18.43 -11.20
N GLY A 269 6.74 17.32 -10.92
CA GLY A 269 7.23 17.01 -9.57
C GLY A 269 6.18 16.45 -8.60
N ARG A 270 4.93 16.27 -9.04
CA ARG A 270 3.87 15.69 -8.21
C ARG A 270 4.19 14.28 -7.74
N ILE A 271 3.68 13.94 -6.56
CA ILE A 271 3.61 12.60 -6.02
C ILE A 271 2.14 12.36 -5.64
N TRP A 272 1.49 11.45 -6.37
CA TRP A 272 0.12 11.02 -6.12
C TRP A 272 0.07 10.01 -4.99
N VAL A 273 -0.93 10.16 -4.13
CA VAL A 273 -1.18 9.33 -2.95
C VAL A 273 -2.63 8.86 -3.01
N GLY A 274 -2.85 7.55 -2.92
CA GLY A 274 -4.19 7.01 -2.68
C GLY A 274 -4.47 6.92 -1.18
N LEU A 275 -5.70 7.25 -0.79
CA LEU A 275 -6.22 6.91 0.53
C LEU A 275 -7.26 5.80 0.36
N PHE A 276 -6.93 4.60 0.83
CA PHE A 276 -7.76 3.41 0.63
C PHE A 276 -9.16 3.59 1.20
N ARG A 277 -9.24 4.16 2.40
CA ARG A 277 -10.49 4.48 3.11
C ARG A 277 -10.30 5.66 4.08
N PRO A 278 -11.41 6.29 4.51
CA PRO A 278 -11.40 7.21 5.63
C PRO A 278 -11.00 6.49 6.91
N ARG A 279 -10.51 7.23 7.90
CA ARG A 279 -10.18 6.70 9.22
C ARG A 279 -11.38 6.05 9.89
N SER A 280 -11.15 4.91 10.54
CA SER A 280 -12.19 4.22 11.30
C SER A 280 -12.28 4.78 12.73
N PRO A 281 -13.43 5.37 13.14
CA PRO A 281 -13.60 5.85 14.52
C PRO A 281 -13.45 4.74 15.56
N VAL A 282 -13.82 3.50 15.21
CA VAL A 282 -13.66 2.33 16.08
C VAL A 282 -12.19 1.98 16.23
N ALA A 283 -11.42 1.97 15.14
CA ALA A 283 -9.98 1.69 15.20
C ALA A 283 -9.25 2.76 16.05
N ASP A 284 -9.54 4.04 15.81
CA ASP A 284 -8.95 5.15 16.54
C ASP A 284 -9.33 5.12 18.02
N GLY A 285 -10.60 4.91 18.35
CA GLY A 285 -11.07 4.84 19.74
C GLY A 285 -10.49 3.67 20.55
N LEU A 286 -9.94 2.66 19.86
CA LEU A 286 -9.33 1.46 20.47
C LEU A 286 -7.79 1.43 20.36
N ALA A 287 -7.18 2.45 19.77
CA ALA A 287 -5.72 2.57 19.60
C ALA A 287 -4.97 2.35 20.93
N GLY A 288 -5.43 3.00 22.01
CA GLY A 288 -4.86 2.86 23.36
C GLY A 288 -5.32 1.62 24.14
N ARG A 289 -6.10 0.71 23.55
CA ARG A 289 -6.80 -0.38 24.27
C ARG A 289 -6.49 -1.77 23.68
N PRO A 290 -5.26 -2.30 23.83
CA PRO A 290 -4.86 -3.61 23.33
C PRO A 290 -5.83 -4.77 23.60
N PHE A 291 -6.30 -4.88 24.85
CA PHE A 291 -7.20 -5.95 25.26
C PHE A 291 -8.52 -5.94 24.48
N LEU A 292 -9.11 -4.75 24.26
CA LEU A 292 -10.35 -4.62 23.50
C LEU A 292 -10.13 -4.91 22.01
N ARG A 293 -8.97 -4.55 21.43
CA ARG A 293 -8.61 -4.97 20.07
C ARG A 293 -8.52 -6.49 19.93
N LYS A 294 -8.00 -7.20 20.93
CA LYS A 294 -8.06 -8.67 20.95
C LYS A 294 -9.48 -9.19 20.98
N MET A 295 -10.38 -8.59 21.77
CA MET A 295 -11.79 -8.98 21.78
C MET A 295 -12.44 -8.79 20.40
N LEU A 296 -12.13 -7.71 19.68
CA LEU A 296 -12.61 -7.49 18.31
C LEU A 296 -12.13 -8.55 17.32
N LEU A 297 -10.89 -9.01 17.43
CA LEU A 297 -10.34 -10.08 16.57
C LEU A 297 -11.07 -11.42 16.71
N ARG A 298 -11.88 -11.59 17.77
CA ARG A 298 -12.70 -12.79 18.01
C ARG A 298 -14.12 -12.66 17.45
N LEU A 299 -14.50 -11.47 16.98
CA LEU A 299 -15.79 -11.28 16.32
C LEU A 299 -15.73 -11.80 14.88
N PRO A 300 -16.86 -12.31 14.34
CA PRO A 300 -16.97 -12.59 12.92
C PRO A 300 -16.70 -11.33 12.10
N ARG A 301 -15.97 -11.48 10.99
CA ARG A 301 -15.61 -10.36 10.11
C ARG A 301 -16.81 -9.57 9.59
N SER A 302 -17.95 -10.24 9.37
CA SER A 302 -19.19 -9.60 8.94
C SER A 302 -19.75 -8.57 9.92
N VAL A 303 -19.33 -8.61 11.18
CA VAL A 303 -19.75 -7.66 12.24
C VAL A 303 -18.81 -6.46 12.31
N LEU A 304 -17.57 -6.60 11.81
CA LEU A 304 -16.59 -5.52 11.77
C LEU A 304 -16.93 -4.61 10.58
N SER A 305 -17.56 -3.47 10.87
CA SER A 305 -17.80 -2.44 9.85
C SER A 305 -16.47 -1.93 9.31
N THR A 306 -16.32 -1.94 7.98
CA THR A 306 -15.16 -1.40 7.27
C THR A 306 -15.31 0.07 6.91
N GLY A 307 -16.39 0.73 7.37
CA GLY A 307 -16.72 2.11 7.02
C GLY A 307 -17.44 2.25 5.68
N ALA A 308 -17.94 3.45 5.38
CA ALA A 308 -18.58 3.76 4.11
C ALA A 308 -17.57 3.69 2.95
N PRO A 309 -17.99 3.28 1.74
CA PRO A 309 -17.20 3.46 0.51
C PRO A 309 -16.79 4.92 0.34
N TYR A 310 -15.57 5.16 -0.10
CA TYR A 310 -15.04 6.50 -0.37
C TYR A 310 -13.88 6.36 -1.35
N GLY A 311 -13.87 7.19 -2.40
CA GLY A 311 -12.70 7.34 -3.28
C GLY A 311 -11.92 8.58 -2.89
N HIS A 312 -10.60 8.49 -2.75
CA HIS A 312 -9.78 9.66 -2.42
C HIS A 312 -8.34 9.48 -2.91
N VAL A 313 -7.94 10.36 -3.82
CA VAL A 313 -6.53 10.52 -4.21
C VAL A 313 -6.13 11.98 -4.08
N PHE A 314 -4.91 12.25 -3.67
CA PHE A 314 -4.36 13.61 -3.65
C PHE A 314 -2.93 13.61 -4.21
N ALA A 315 -2.46 14.77 -4.65
CA ALA A 315 -1.07 14.96 -5.05
C ALA A 315 -0.37 15.90 -4.09
N MET A 316 0.90 15.62 -3.80
CA MET A 316 1.79 16.51 -3.05
C MET A 316 3.08 16.80 -3.82
N ASP A 317 3.80 17.85 -3.43
CA ASP A 317 5.20 18.03 -3.82
C ASP A 317 6.17 17.33 -2.86
N GLU A 318 7.47 17.46 -3.10
CA GLU A 318 8.51 16.81 -2.29
C GLU A 318 8.71 17.41 -0.88
N ASP A 319 8.08 18.56 -0.61
CA ASP A 319 8.05 19.23 0.68
C ASP A 319 6.76 18.92 1.46
N GLY A 320 5.87 18.12 0.88
CA GLY A 320 4.62 17.69 1.51
C GLY A 320 3.47 18.66 1.30
N THR A 321 3.60 19.67 0.45
CA THR A 321 2.48 20.57 0.14
C THR A 321 1.49 19.85 -0.76
N VAL A 322 0.24 19.72 -0.30
CA VAL A 322 -0.85 19.16 -1.13
C VAL A 322 -1.18 20.15 -2.26
N THR A 323 -1.06 19.69 -3.50
CA THR A 323 -1.25 20.50 -4.72
C THR A 323 -2.56 20.19 -5.44
N ARG A 324 -3.10 18.98 -5.26
CA ARG A 324 -4.38 18.52 -5.79
C ARG A 324 -5.03 17.59 -4.78
N ASP A 325 -6.35 17.61 -4.70
CA ASP A 325 -7.12 16.70 -3.87
C ASP A 325 -8.43 16.37 -4.58
N LEU A 326 -8.67 15.08 -4.83
CA LEU A 326 -9.83 14.60 -5.57
C LEU A 326 -10.54 13.52 -4.75
N GLN A 327 -11.81 13.75 -4.47
CA GLN A 327 -12.64 12.89 -3.65
C GLN A 327 -13.90 12.42 -4.39
N ASP A 328 -14.38 11.24 -4.02
CA ASP A 328 -15.65 10.65 -4.43
C ASP A 328 -16.40 10.18 -3.17
N PRO A 329 -17.18 11.07 -2.53
CA PRO A 329 -17.83 10.78 -1.25
C PRO A 329 -18.94 9.73 -1.30
N GLU A 330 -19.56 9.56 -2.47
CA GLU A 330 -20.58 8.52 -2.70
C GLU A 330 -19.94 7.13 -2.85
N GLY A 331 -18.63 7.10 -3.19
CA GLY A 331 -17.84 5.88 -3.25
C GLY A 331 -18.21 4.96 -4.40
N ASP A 332 -18.48 5.54 -5.59
CA ASP A 332 -18.69 4.82 -6.84
C ASP A 332 -17.41 4.12 -7.32
N TYR A 333 -16.25 4.63 -6.92
CA TYR A 333 -14.94 3.99 -7.13
C TYR A 333 -14.12 3.95 -5.83
N PRO A 334 -14.47 3.08 -4.89
CA PRO A 334 -13.85 3.05 -3.56
C PRO A 334 -12.56 2.21 -3.54
N GLY A 335 -11.85 2.25 -2.41
CA GLY A 335 -10.64 1.45 -2.22
C GLY A 335 -9.51 1.92 -3.13
N THR A 336 -9.40 3.23 -3.32
CA THR A 336 -8.41 3.87 -4.17
C THR A 336 -7.01 3.70 -3.59
N THR A 337 -6.13 3.03 -4.32
CA THR A 337 -4.76 2.74 -3.86
C THR A 337 -3.76 3.78 -4.36
N GLY A 338 -4.02 4.49 -5.45
CA GLY A 338 -3.08 5.44 -6.05
C GLY A 338 -3.60 6.03 -7.36
N ALA A 339 -2.74 6.75 -8.08
CA ALA A 339 -3.08 7.26 -9.40
C ALA A 339 -1.86 7.35 -10.34
N THR A 340 -2.05 7.02 -11.62
CA THR A 340 -1.04 7.22 -12.68
C THR A 340 -1.43 8.42 -13.52
N GLU A 341 -0.56 9.41 -13.54
CA GLU A 341 -0.74 10.63 -14.32
C GLU A 341 -0.03 10.54 -15.67
N THR A 342 -0.73 10.89 -16.74
CA THR A 342 -0.17 11.13 -18.08
C THR A 342 -0.41 12.58 -18.49
N ALA A 343 -0.07 12.94 -19.73
CA ALA A 343 -0.35 14.29 -20.23
C ALA A 343 -1.85 14.59 -20.32
N ASP A 344 -2.67 13.56 -20.61
CA ASP A 344 -4.08 13.74 -20.95
C ASP A 344 -5.03 13.06 -19.95
N ARG A 345 -4.51 12.19 -19.07
CA ARG A 345 -5.34 11.32 -18.22
C ARG A 345 -4.76 11.09 -16.84
N LEU A 346 -5.66 10.91 -15.87
CA LEU A 346 -5.37 10.38 -14.55
C LEU A 346 -6.08 9.03 -14.40
N TYR A 347 -5.34 7.93 -14.33
CA TYR A 347 -5.87 6.59 -14.05
C TYR A 347 -5.89 6.35 -12.55
N ILE A 348 -7.01 5.88 -12.01
CA ILE A 348 -7.20 5.66 -10.58
C ILE A 348 -7.02 4.19 -10.27
N HIS A 349 -6.06 3.90 -9.40
CA HIS A 349 -5.78 2.55 -8.96
C HIS A 349 -6.81 2.12 -7.92
N SER A 350 -7.11 0.83 -7.84
CA SER A 350 -8.02 0.30 -6.82
C SER A 350 -7.70 -1.12 -6.44
N LEU A 351 -7.88 -1.45 -5.15
CA LEU A 351 -7.70 -2.81 -4.66
C LEU A 351 -8.82 -3.77 -5.12
N HIS A 352 -10.00 -3.24 -5.49
CA HIS A 352 -11.21 -4.04 -5.69
C HIS A 352 -12.04 -3.70 -6.92
N ALA A 353 -11.78 -2.58 -7.61
CA ALA A 353 -12.61 -2.13 -8.73
C ALA A 353 -12.68 -3.17 -9.86
N THR A 354 -13.84 -3.28 -10.50
CA THR A 354 -14.12 -4.20 -11.62
C THR A 354 -13.81 -3.57 -12.98
N ALA A 355 -13.21 -2.38 -13.01
CA ALA A 355 -12.87 -1.58 -14.18
C ALA A 355 -11.72 -0.64 -13.82
N ILE A 356 -10.97 -0.18 -14.80
CA ILE A 356 -10.01 0.92 -14.60
C ILE A 356 -10.75 2.25 -14.73
N GLY A 357 -10.84 2.99 -13.63
CA GLY A 357 -11.39 4.34 -13.60
C GLY A 357 -10.37 5.38 -14.06
N TRP A 358 -10.80 6.39 -14.83
CA TRP A 358 -9.93 7.49 -15.25
C TRP A 358 -10.66 8.81 -15.46
N LYS A 359 -9.91 9.92 -15.37
CA LYS A 359 -10.35 11.28 -15.74
C LYS A 359 -9.45 11.92 -16.80
N PRO A 360 -9.99 12.77 -17.68
CA PRO A 360 -9.17 13.70 -18.45
C PRO A 360 -8.53 14.73 -17.52
N LEU A 361 -7.33 15.21 -17.86
CA LEU A 361 -6.60 16.25 -17.13
C LEU A 361 -6.68 17.62 -17.80
#